data_AF-A0A3N6QVM9-F1
#
_entry.id   AF-A0A3N6QVM9-F1
#
_cell.length_a   1.000
_cell.length_b   1.000
_cell.length_c   1.000
_cell.angle_alpha   90.00
_cell.angle_beta   90.00
_cell.angle_gamma   90.00
#
_symmetry.space_group_name_H-M   'P 1'
#
loop_
_entity.id
_entity.type
_entity.pdbx_description
1 polymer ?
#
loop_
_entity_poly.entity_id
_entity_poly.type
_entity_poly.pdbx_seq_one_letter_code
_entity_poly.pdbx_strand_id
1 'polypeptide(L)'
;MESSSSGTTSSAIQTSSGSEENLMEQRKRKRMLSNRESARRSRMKKQKLLDDLTAQVNQLKKENSEIVTSVSITTQHYLAVEAENSVLRAQLDELSHRLESLNDIIGFLENTNGVCPNPLTGPESDDFLVNQMNMNMFHMMNQPLMASSDALLY
;
A
#
# COMPACT_ATOMS: atom_id res chain seq x y z
N MET A 1 5.66 -86.83 -36.33
CA MET A 1 4.23 -86.86 -35.95
C MET A 1 3.49 -85.83 -36.78
N GLU A 2 2.27 -86.18 -37.13
CA GLU A 2 1.50 -85.72 -38.28
C GLU A 2 1.17 -84.23 -38.35
N SER A 3 1.06 -83.82 -39.61
CA SER A 3 0.40 -82.64 -40.16
C SER A 3 -0.99 -82.40 -39.59
N SER A 4 -1.40 -81.14 -39.52
CA SER A 4 -2.81 -80.78 -39.72
C SER A 4 -2.89 -79.43 -40.42
N SER A 5 -2.96 -79.55 -41.74
CA SER A 5 -3.42 -78.54 -42.67
C SER A 5 -4.94 -78.40 -42.48
N SER A 6 -5.43 -77.17 -42.37
CA SER A 6 -6.82 -76.84 -42.63
C SER A 6 -6.84 -75.63 -43.54
N GLY A 7 -6.93 -75.90 -44.84
CA GLY A 7 -7.44 -74.94 -45.81
C GLY A 7 -8.96 -74.81 -45.70
N THR A 8 -9.55 -74.09 -46.67
CA THR A 8 -10.98 -73.73 -46.83
C THR A 8 -11.28 -72.37 -46.18
N THR A 9 -11.66 -71.29 -46.88
CA THR A 9 -12.20 -71.10 -48.23
C THR A 9 -11.94 -69.65 -48.63
N SER A 10 -11.18 -69.43 -49.70
CA SER A 10 -11.20 -68.15 -50.41
C SER A 10 -12.51 -68.09 -51.18
N SER A 11 -13.58 -67.63 -50.51
CA SER A 11 -14.84 -67.30 -51.18
C SER A 11 -14.52 -66.28 -52.26
N ALA A 12 -14.74 -66.70 -53.50
CA ALA A 12 -14.64 -65.88 -54.69
C ALA A 12 -15.56 -64.66 -54.52
N ILE A 13 -14.99 -63.51 -54.16
CA ILE A 13 -15.65 -62.22 -54.35
C ILE A 13 -15.43 -61.85 -55.82
N GLN A 14 -16.19 -62.50 -56.70
CA GLN A 14 -16.46 -61.94 -58.01
C GLN A 14 -17.53 -60.84 -57.82
N THR A 15 -17.25 -59.70 -58.43
CA THR A 15 -18.14 -58.53 -58.64
C THR A 15 -18.45 -57.63 -57.43
N SER A 16 -17.51 -56.77 -56.99
CA SER A 16 -17.86 -55.50 -56.30
C SER A 16 -16.77 -54.42 -56.22
N SER A 17 -15.66 -54.51 -56.97
CA SER A 17 -14.50 -53.60 -56.84
C SER A 17 -14.84 -52.10 -56.89
N GLY A 18 -15.82 -51.70 -57.70
CA GLY A 18 -16.29 -50.30 -57.75
C GLY A 18 -17.12 -49.86 -56.53
N SER A 19 -17.73 -50.79 -55.78
CA SER A 19 -18.54 -50.50 -54.60
C SER A 19 -17.68 -50.20 -53.37
N GLU A 20 -16.62 -50.98 -53.13
CA GLU A 20 -15.70 -50.74 -52.01
C GLU A 20 -14.92 -49.42 -52.17
N GLU A 21 -14.48 -49.09 -53.39
CA GLU A 21 -13.76 -47.84 -53.66
C GLU A 21 -14.64 -46.61 -53.40
N ASN A 22 -15.91 -46.65 -53.82
CA ASN A 22 -16.90 -45.61 -53.53
C ASN A 22 -17.18 -45.45 -52.02
N LEU A 23 -17.26 -46.56 -51.28
CA LEU A 23 -17.42 -46.54 -49.81
C LEU A 23 -16.20 -45.96 -49.10
N MET A 24 -15.00 -46.31 -49.56
CA MET A 24 -13.75 -45.74 -49.05
C MET A 24 -13.68 -44.23 -49.31
N GLU A 25 -14.07 -43.78 -50.50
CA GLU A 25 -14.07 -42.36 -50.84
C GLU A 25 -15.09 -41.56 -50.01
N GLN A 26 -16.31 -42.10 -49.79
CA GLN A 26 -17.28 -41.50 -48.87
C GLN A 26 -16.72 -41.42 -47.44
N ARG A 27 -16.07 -42.47 -46.95
CA ARG A 27 -15.46 -42.47 -45.60
C ARG A 27 -14.32 -41.45 -45.49
N LYS A 28 -13.54 -41.26 -46.56
CA LYS A 28 -12.50 -40.22 -46.64
C LYS A 28 -13.13 -38.83 -46.60
N ARG A 29 -14.16 -38.56 -47.40
CA ARG A 29 -14.89 -37.27 -47.38
C ARG A 29 -15.47 -36.97 -46.01
N LYS A 30 -16.14 -37.93 -45.36
CA LYS A 30 -16.66 -37.78 -43.98
C LYS A 30 -15.56 -37.47 -42.97
N ARG A 31 -14.42 -38.16 -43.04
CA ARG A 31 -13.25 -37.88 -42.18
C ARG A 31 -12.68 -36.49 -42.40
N MET A 32 -12.58 -36.02 -43.64
CA MET A 32 -12.10 -34.66 -43.93
C MET A 32 -13.02 -33.60 -43.34
N LEU A 33 -14.35 -33.76 -43.45
CA LEU A 33 -15.31 -32.82 -42.87
C LEU A 33 -15.27 -32.84 -41.33
N SER A 34 -15.21 -34.03 -40.73
CA SER A 34 -15.11 -34.18 -39.27
C SER A 34 -13.80 -33.63 -38.70
N ASN A 35 -12.66 -33.88 -39.35
CA ASN A 35 -11.37 -33.30 -38.97
C ASN A 35 -11.35 -31.78 -39.15
N ARG A 36 -11.97 -31.27 -40.22
CA ARG A 36 -12.09 -29.82 -40.42
C ARG A 36 -12.88 -29.17 -39.30
N GLU A 37 -14.02 -29.74 -38.92
CA GLU A 37 -14.86 -29.17 -37.86
C GLU A 37 -14.21 -29.33 -36.47
N SER A 38 -13.55 -30.46 -36.18
CA SER A 38 -12.83 -30.63 -34.91
C SER A 38 -11.63 -29.69 -34.79
N ALA A 39 -10.87 -29.47 -35.86
CA ALA A 39 -9.80 -28.47 -35.89
C ALA A 39 -10.35 -27.05 -35.67
N ARG A 40 -11.49 -26.71 -36.30
CA ARG A 40 -12.18 -25.43 -36.09
C ARG A 40 -12.59 -25.25 -34.63
N ARG A 41 -13.26 -26.23 -34.04
CA ARG A 41 -13.68 -26.22 -32.63
C ARG A 41 -12.49 -26.10 -31.67
N SER A 42 -11.41 -26.83 -31.95
CA SER A 42 -10.18 -26.75 -31.16
C SER A 42 -9.58 -25.34 -31.18
N ARG A 43 -9.47 -24.72 -32.36
CA ARG A 43 -9.02 -23.32 -32.51
C ARG A 43 -9.93 -22.34 -31.77
N MET A 44 -11.25 -22.47 -31.92
CA MET A 44 -12.22 -21.61 -31.22
C MET A 44 -12.12 -21.74 -29.70
N LYS A 45 -11.96 -22.97 -29.17
CA LYS A 45 -11.77 -23.21 -27.74
C LYS A 45 -10.50 -22.55 -27.22
N LYS A 46 -9.39 -22.66 -27.97
CA LYS A 46 -8.13 -22.02 -27.61
C LYS A 46 -8.22 -20.49 -27.66
N GLN A 47 -8.90 -19.94 -28.67
CA GLN A 47 -9.13 -18.49 -28.77
C GLN A 47 -9.92 -17.99 -27.56
N LYS A 48 -11.04 -18.63 -27.23
CA LYS A 48 -11.85 -18.27 -26.06
C LYS A 48 -11.02 -18.27 -24.77
N LEU A 49 -10.19 -19.29 -24.56
CA LEU A 49 -9.32 -19.34 -23.38
C LEU A 49 -8.33 -18.16 -23.33
N LEU A 50 -7.75 -17.78 -24.47
CA LEU A 50 -6.84 -16.64 -24.55
C LEU A 50 -7.57 -15.31 -24.27
N ASP A 51 -8.79 -15.17 -24.78
CA ASP A 51 -9.64 -14.00 -24.53
C ASP A 51 -10.01 -13.91 -23.03
N ASP A 52 -10.44 -15.03 -22.44
CA ASP A 52 -10.80 -15.13 -21.02
C ASP A 52 -9.59 -14.82 -20.11
N LEU A 53 -8.38 -15.29 -20.48
CA LEU A 53 -7.15 -14.99 -19.74
C LEU A 53 -6.75 -13.52 -19.87
N THR A 54 -6.90 -12.95 -21.06
CA THR A 54 -6.62 -11.51 -21.30
C THR A 54 -7.57 -10.63 -20.50
N ALA A 55 -8.86 -10.99 -20.45
CA ALA A 55 -9.86 -10.31 -19.63
C ALA A 55 -9.49 -10.36 -18.14
N GLN A 56 -9.08 -11.52 -17.62
CA GLN A 56 -8.62 -11.66 -16.23
C GLN A 56 -7.40 -10.80 -15.93
N VAL A 57 -6.39 -10.77 -16.82
CA VAL A 57 -5.21 -9.92 -16.64
C VAL A 57 -5.59 -8.44 -16.60
N ASN A 58 -6.48 -8.00 -17.48
CA ASN A 58 -6.92 -6.61 -17.52
C ASN A 58 -7.73 -6.24 -16.25
N GLN A 59 -8.57 -7.16 -15.78
CA GLN A 59 -9.32 -6.98 -14.53
C GLN A 59 -8.37 -6.86 -13.33
N LEU A 60 -7.42 -7.79 -13.20
CA LEU A 60 -6.42 -7.75 -12.12
C LEU A 60 -5.56 -6.48 -12.16
N LYS A 61 -5.19 -5.99 -13.35
CA LYS A 61 -4.47 -4.73 -13.51
C LYS A 61 -5.29 -3.54 -13.00
N LYS A 62 -6.59 -3.51 -13.33
CA LYS A 62 -7.52 -2.48 -12.86
C LYS A 62 -7.64 -2.53 -11.34
N GLU A 63 -7.93 -3.69 -10.76
CA GLU A 63 -8.04 -3.88 -9.31
C GLU A 63 -6.75 -3.47 -8.59
N ASN A 64 -5.59 -3.86 -9.12
CA ASN A 64 -4.30 -3.45 -8.55
C ASN A 64 -4.13 -1.92 -8.55
N SER A 65 -4.49 -1.24 -9.66
CA SER A 65 -4.43 0.22 -9.73
C SER A 65 -5.36 0.92 -8.73
N GLU A 66 -6.54 0.35 -8.49
CA GLU A 66 -7.50 0.85 -7.51
C GLU A 66 -6.97 0.66 -6.08
N ILE A 67 -6.39 -0.51 -5.78
CA ILE A 67 -5.75 -0.79 -4.48
C ILE A 67 -4.60 0.18 -4.22
N VAL A 68 -3.71 0.38 -5.19
CA VAL A 68 -2.57 1.32 -5.05
C VAL A 68 -3.06 2.75 -4.77
N THR A 69 -4.12 3.17 -5.47
CA THR A 69 -4.71 4.51 -5.27
C THR A 69 -5.31 4.62 -3.87
N SER A 70 -6.08 3.61 -3.44
CA SER A 70 -6.68 3.56 -2.10
C SER A 70 -5.62 3.62 -1.00
N VAL A 71 -4.56 2.80 -1.10
CA VAL A 71 -3.44 2.79 -0.15
C VAL A 71 -2.77 4.16 -0.09
N SER A 72 -2.54 4.82 -1.22
CA SER A 72 -1.95 6.16 -1.27
C SER A 72 -2.81 7.18 -0.51
N ILE A 73 -4.12 7.19 -0.76
CA ILE A 73 -5.07 8.10 -0.10
C ILE A 73 -5.10 7.82 1.42
N THR A 74 -5.23 6.55 1.83
CA THR A 74 -5.22 6.18 3.24
C THR A 74 -3.91 6.55 3.93
N THR A 75 -2.77 6.39 3.25
CA THR A 75 -1.46 6.79 3.78
C THR A 75 -1.40 8.30 4.01
N GLN A 76 -1.90 9.11 3.08
CA GLN A 76 -1.94 10.57 3.24
C GLN A 76 -2.81 10.98 4.44
N HIS A 77 -3.98 10.37 4.60
CA HIS A 77 -4.83 10.63 5.77
C HIS A 77 -4.17 10.20 7.08
N TYR A 78 -3.50 9.04 7.10
CA TYR A 78 -2.77 8.57 8.26
C TYR A 78 -1.68 9.57 8.68
N LEU A 79 -0.87 10.05 7.72
CA LEU A 79 0.18 11.03 8.00
C LEU A 79 -0.38 12.36 8.53
N ALA A 80 -1.52 12.81 8.03
CA ALA A 80 -2.19 14.01 8.56
C ALA A 80 -2.59 13.82 10.04
N VAL A 81 -3.23 12.69 10.36
CA VAL A 81 -3.62 12.35 11.74
C VAL A 81 -2.39 12.14 12.64
N GLU A 82 -1.31 11.58 12.13
CA GLU A 82 -0.05 11.44 12.86
C GLU A 82 0.56 12.80 13.20
N ALA A 83 0.55 13.75 12.25
CA ALA A 83 1.01 15.11 12.48
C ALA A 83 0.17 15.81 13.56
N GLU A 84 -1.16 15.70 13.51
CA GLU A 84 -2.05 16.23 14.55
C GLU A 84 -1.76 15.61 15.92
N ASN A 85 -1.56 14.29 15.99
CA ASN A 85 -1.18 13.61 17.23
C ASN A 85 0.16 14.11 17.78
N SER A 86 1.14 14.39 16.91
CA SER A 86 2.44 14.94 17.32
C SER A 86 2.28 16.32 17.96
N VAL A 87 1.46 17.19 17.37
CA VAL A 87 1.14 18.51 17.92
C VAL A 87 0.46 18.38 19.29
N LEU A 88 -0.54 17.51 19.41
CA LEU A 88 -1.24 17.29 20.68
C LEU A 88 -0.32 16.77 21.79
N ARG A 89 0.63 15.88 21.45
CA ARG A 89 1.63 15.39 22.41
C ARG A 89 2.56 16.51 22.87
N ALA A 90 3.05 17.34 21.95
CA ALA A 90 3.88 18.49 22.30
C ALA A 90 3.13 19.49 23.21
N GLN A 91 1.85 19.74 22.94
CA GLN A 91 1.01 20.58 23.79
C GLN A 91 0.79 19.97 25.18
N LEU A 92 0.59 18.65 25.27
CA LEU A 92 0.47 17.95 26.54
C LEU A 92 1.76 18.06 27.36
N ASP A 93 2.92 17.86 26.73
CA ASP A 93 4.22 17.98 27.38
C ASP A 93 4.46 19.40 27.90
N GLU A 94 4.13 20.43 27.10
CA GLU A 94 4.23 21.83 27.50
C GLU A 94 3.35 22.14 28.73
N LEU A 95 2.09 21.72 28.70
CA LEU A 95 1.15 21.94 29.81
C LEU A 95 1.59 21.19 31.07
N SER A 96 2.11 19.97 30.92
CA SER A 96 2.63 19.17 32.02
C SER A 96 3.83 19.84 32.67
N HIS A 97 4.76 20.37 31.88
CA HIS A 97 5.93 21.08 32.38
C HIS A 97 5.55 22.40 33.08
N ARG A 98 4.59 23.15 32.51
CA ARG A 98 4.05 24.36 33.15
C ARG A 98 3.41 24.03 34.51
N LEU A 99 2.67 22.93 34.61
CA LEU A 99 2.04 22.49 35.85
C LEU A 99 3.08 22.09 36.90
N GLU A 100 4.10 21.33 36.51
CA GLU A 100 5.21 20.94 37.38
C GLU A 100 5.95 22.18 37.92
N SER A 101 6.27 23.14 37.05
CA SER A 101 6.90 24.40 37.45
C SER A 101 6.06 25.19 38.47
N LEU A 102 4.73 25.23 38.29
CA LEU A 102 3.83 25.87 39.25
C LEU A 102 3.81 25.13 40.59
N ASN A 103 3.81 23.80 40.57
CA ASN A 103 3.88 22.99 41.80
C ASN A 103 5.21 23.20 42.54
N ASP A 104 6.33 23.31 41.82
CA ASP A 104 7.64 23.60 42.40
C ASP A 104 7.67 24.97 43.07
N ILE A 105 7.08 26.00 42.43
CA ILE A 105 6.96 27.34 43.01
C ILE A 105 6.13 27.31 44.30
N ILE A 106 5.00 26.59 44.30
CA ILE A 106 4.16 26.42 45.49
C ILE A 106 4.96 25.74 46.60
N GLY A 107 5.66 24.64 46.30
CA GLY A 107 6.50 23.94 47.27
C GLY A 107 7.63 24.81 47.83
N PHE A 108 8.24 25.66 47.01
CA PHE A 108 9.24 26.63 47.47
C PHE A 108 8.61 27.64 48.45
N LEU A 109 7.46 28.23 48.09
CA LEU A 109 6.77 29.20 48.94
C LEU A 109 6.36 28.59 50.29
N GLU A 110 5.80 27.38 50.28
CA GLU A 110 5.42 26.65 51.49
C GLU A 110 6.62 26.39 52.42
N ASN A 111 7.79 26.07 51.85
CA ASN A 111 9.03 25.89 52.61
C ASN A 111 9.61 27.21 53.15
N THR A 112 9.43 28.33 52.44
CA THR A 112 9.91 29.66 52.89
C THR A 112 9.04 30.29 53.98
N ASN A 113 7.80 29.83 54.18
CA ASN A 113 6.92 30.28 55.27
C ASN A 113 7.45 29.94 56.68
N GLY A 114 8.57 29.21 56.80
CA GLY A 114 9.27 28.94 58.06
C GLY A 114 10.52 29.80 58.33
N VAL A 115 10.99 30.61 57.37
CA VAL A 115 12.23 31.39 57.53
C VAL A 115 12.06 32.77 56.88
N CYS A 116 11.47 33.70 57.60
CA CYS A 116 11.66 35.14 57.35
C CYS A 116 12.70 35.67 58.34
N PRO A 117 13.97 35.92 57.95
CA PRO A 117 14.84 36.76 58.73
C PRO A 117 14.32 38.20 58.66
N ASN A 118 14.19 38.79 59.84
CA ASN A 118 13.81 40.18 60.08
C ASN A 118 14.52 41.15 59.10
N PRO A 119 13.85 42.15 58.48
CA PRO A 119 14.45 43.04 57.47
C PRO A 119 15.52 44.02 57.99
N LEU A 120 16.08 43.81 59.18
CA LEU A 120 16.83 44.83 59.91
C LEU A 120 18.34 44.57 60.06
N THR A 121 18.92 43.56 59.41
CA THR A 121 20.38 43.35 59.47
C THR A 121 20.95 42.61 58.25
N GLY A 122 21.69 43.32 57.39
CA GLY A 122 22.73 42.76 56.52
C GLY A 122 22.50 42.88 55.01
N PRO A 123 23.45 43.46 54.23
CA PRO A 123 23.35 43.56 52.77
C PRO A 123 23.74 42.23 52.10
N GLU A 124 23.47 42.11 50.79
CA GLU A 124 23.97 41.10 49.83
C GLU A 124 22.98 40.01 49.38
N SER A 125 21.76 40.38 48.96
CA SER A 125 20.89 39.45 48.22
C SER A 125 20.04 40.15 47.16
N ASP A 126 20.67 40.91 46.26
CA ASP A 126 20.00 41.48 45.08
C ASP A 126 20.70 41.15 43.74
N ASP A 127 21.77 40.34 43.73
CA ASP A 127 22.53 40.10 42.50
C ASP A 127 21.86 39.12 41.52
N PHE A 128 21.06 38.15 42.00
CA PHE A 128 20.54 37.08 41.13
C PHE A 128 19.38 37.54 40.22
N LEU A 129 18.38 38.24 40.78
CA LEU A 129 17.23 38.73 40.02
C LEU A 129 17.64 39.88 39.08
N VAL A 130 18.54 40.76 39.54
CA VAL A 130 19.09 41.84 38.70
C VAL A 130 19.88 41.26 37.54
N ASN A 131 20.69 40.22 37.76
CA ASN A 131 21.44 39.56 36.68
C ASN A 131 20.51 38.85 35.67
N GLN A 132 19.42 38.22 36.14
CA GLN A 132 18.44 37.59 35.25
C GLN A 132 17.65 38.59 34.40
N MET A 133 17.24 39.72 34.98
CA MET A 133 16.59 40.79 34.23
C MET A 133 17.54 41.44 33.21
N ASN A 134 18.82 41.60 33.56
CA ASN A 134 19.82 42.20 32.68
C ASN A 134 20.13 41.28 31.47
N MET A 135 20.22 39.97 31.69
CA MET A 135 20.43 38.99 30.61
C MET A 135 19.23 38.91 29.65
N ASN A 136 18.00 38.94 30.16
CA ASN A 136 16.81 38.96 29.31
C ASN A 136 16.71 40.25 28.47
N MET A 137 17.10 41.40 29.03
CA MET A 137 17.08 42.68 28.32
C MET A 137 18.16 42.75 27.23
N PHE A 138 19.36 42.23 27.50
CA PHE A 138 20.42 42.12 26.49
C PHE A 138 20.04 41.20 25.32
N HIS A 139 19.30 40.12 25.60
CA HIS A 139 18.84 39.19 24.56
C HIS A 139 17.74 39.79 23.68
N MET A 140 16.87 40.64 24.24
CA MET A 140 15.80 41.32 23.50
C MET A 140 16.32 42.43 22.57
N MET A 141 17.42 43.11 22.94
CA MET A 141 18.01 44.19 22.16
C MET A 141 18.96 43.74 21.04
N ASN A 142 19.40 42.47 21.05
CA ASN A 142 20.35 41.92 20.07
C ASN A 142 19.72 40.90 19.10
N GLN A 143 18.40 40.80 19.03
CA GLN A 143 17.76 40.01 17.97
C GLN A 143 17.87 40.77 16.64
N PRO A 144 18.39 40.15 15.56
CA PRO A 144 18.35 40.75 14.24
C PRO A 144 16.89 41.01 13.87
N LEU A 145 16.60 42.23 13.40
CA LEU A 145 15.32 42.58 12.78
C LEU A 145 15.11 41.65 11.57
N MET A 146 14.45 40.51 11.76
CA MET A 146 13.93 39.73 10.65
C MET A 146 12.77 40.54 10.07
N ALA A 147 13.03 41.22 8.97
CA ALA A 147 11.97 41.80 8.16
C ALA A 147 11.01 40.66 7.78
N SER A 148 9.75 40.78 8.22
CA SER A 148 8.67 39.89 7.78
C SER A 148 8.59 39.96 6.26
N SER A 149 8.77 38.81 5.60
CA SER A 149 8.64 38.68 4.14
C SER A 149 7.17 38.51 3.76
N ASP A 150 6.33 39.49 4.07
CA ASP A 150 4.97 39.60 3.54
C ASP A 150 4.90 40.73 2.50
N ALA A 151 5.54 40.53 1.35
CA ALA A 151 5.40 41.43 0.20
C ALA A 151 5.81 40.81 -1.14
N LEU A 152 5.45 39.55 -1.44
CA LEU A 152 5.47 39.05 -2.83
C LEU A 152 4.44 37.95 -3.02
N LEU A 153 3.15 38.31 -3.12
CA LEU A 153 2.12 37.53 -3.81
C LEU A 153 0.86 38.39 -3.99
N TYR A 154 0.88 39.27 -4.99
CA TYR A 154 -0.19 39.40 -6.00
C TYR A 154 0.29 40.26 -7.17
#